data_AF-A5C5Z0-F1
#
_entry.id   AF-A5C5Z0-F1
#
_cell.length_a   1.000
_cell.length_b   1.000
_cell.length_c   1.000
_cell.angle_alpha   90.00
_cell.angle_beta   90.00
_cell.angle_gamma   90.00
#
_symmetry.space_group_name_H-M   'P 1'
#
loop_
_entity.id
_entity.type
_entity.pdbx_description
1 polymer ?
#
loop_
_entity_poly.entity_id
_entity_poly.type
_entity_poly.pdbx_seq_one_letter_code
_entity_poly.pdbx_strand_id
1 'polypeptide(L)'
;MESNLTPSSGQDSTTNSQSTRSKTDPACEHVSKERYANGRKPLICFYCKKITKGGGINRMKQHLDEVKSDICPCKSVHLDVKFRMENSLRYERCEEEVQEMQSPMTARSGKRKKSTVDKYFVPRNTQEAQPSMRSVLTRKEAIWRTDMAVGRLFYDACIPTNAVNSFYFKPMLDAISAIGLGYNGPNYHQLRAKFGCTIMGDGWIDNRQRTLINFLVYCPEGISFVKFFDASYIVKDATNLFLLFDEVIEWVGPLNVVHIVTNNAANYVAVGGLISQKHKHINWSTFAAHCLNLIFKDIGKMDHVAELVRRASKVTIFVYNHVALLSWLRKRDRWTEILRPSATRFATTFIVLKSLHDHKHDLQALVTSKFFVDSRYSKDNKSKVAVSIILDNRFWNDCLIVVNLMSPLMHLLCIVDCDERPSMGYVYEGMYRVHLGIKKLFNYNKRLYKPYTEIIKQCWDQQLKNNIHSAAYWLNPCFQYDQENFCNKTIVIGGVMDVIDQKVLKDDEDGGGVTIERLDVENFGFPNAHFQSSYPNFQNE
;
A
#
# COMPACT_ATOMS: atom_id res chain seq x y z
N MET A 1 14.06 11.90 -70.93
CA MET A 1 12.76 11.89 -71.63
C MET A 1 11.72 11.72 -70.56
N GLU A 2 11.49 12.78 -69.80
CA GLU A 2 10.46 13.83 -70.01
C GLU A 2 9.28 13.52 -69.06
N SER A 3 9.26 14.13 -67.87
CA SER A 3 8.74 15.48 -67.54
C SER A 3 7.22 15.42 -67.27
N ASN A 4 6.82 15.51 -65.99
CA ASN A 4 6.54 16.73 -65.20
C ASN A 4 5.27 17.46 -65.64
N LEU A 5 4.42 17.76 -64.66
CA LEU A 5 3.87 19.10 -64.41
C LEU A 5 3.33 19.20 -62.96
N THR A 6 4.20 19.54 -62.01
CA THR A 6 3.97 20.58 -60.98
C THR A 6 4.11 21.96 -61.67
N PRO A 7 3.72 23.14 -61.12
CA PRO A 7 4.03 23.66 -59.77
C PRO A 7 2.93 24.65 -59.25
N SER A 8 3.04 25.58 -58.29
CA SER A 8 4.07 26.21 -57.46
C SER A 8 3.30 26.91 -56.30
N SER A 9 3.72 26.84 -55.03
CA SER A 9 4.75 27.63 -54.32
C SER A 9 4.39 29.09 -54.03
N GLY A 10 4.57 29.54 -52.77
CA GLY A 10 4.91 30.95 -52.52
C GLY A 10 4.54 31.58 -51.17
N GLN A 11 5.40 31.34 -50.17
CA GLN A 11 6.01 32.34 -49.26
C GLN A 11 5.27 32.98 -48.06
N ASP A 12 5.93 32.75 -46.91
CA ASP A 12 6.46 33.71 -45.91
C ASP A 12 5.57 34.47 -44.90
N SER A 13 5.98 34.25 -43.63
CA SER A 13 6.30 35.25 -42.59
C SER A 13 5.34 35.49 -41.40
N THR A 14 5.98 35.44 -40.22
CA THR A 14 5.74 36.17 -38.97
C THR A 14 4.67 35.72 -37.95
N THR A 15 5.20 35.41 -36.76
CA THR A 15 4.61 35.38 -35.42
C THR A 15 3.39 36.29 -35.16
N ASN A 16 2.32 35.73 -34.60
CA ASN A 16 1.65 36.29 -33.41
C ASN A 16 0.70 35.28 -32.73
N SER A 17 0.57 35.46 -31.42
CA SER A 17 -0.13 34.65 -30.42
C SER A 17 -1.63 34.98 -30.30
N GLN A 18 -2.39 34.07 -29.64
CA GLN A 18 -3.78 34.20 -29.09
C GLN A 18 -4.94 34.08 -30.13
N SER A 19 -6.15 33.56 -29.86
CA SER A 19 -6.87 33.26 -28.61
C SER A 19 -8.03 32.25 -28.81
N THR A 20 -8.33 31.53 -27.72
CA THR A 20 -9.60 30.93 -27.22
C THR A 20 -10.83 30.66 -28.12
N ARG A 21 -11.32 29.42 -28.05
CA ARG A 21 -12.60 28.91 -28.58
C ARG A 21 -13.77 29.45 -27.74
N SER A 22 -14.70 30.19 -28.36
CA SER A 22 -15.87 30.85 -27.74
C SER A 22 -16.86 29.85 -27.11
N LYS A 23 -17.15 29.97 -25.81
CA LYS A 23 -18.20 29.21 -25.08
C LYS A 23 -19.60 29.68 -25.52
N THR A 24 -20.47 28.76 -25.91
CA THR A 24 -21.90 29.02 -26.13
C THR A 24 -22.62 29.04 -24.79
N ASP A 25 -23.48 30.03 -24.57
CA ASP A 25 -24.17 30.24 -23.29
C ASP A 25 -25.20 29.13 -22.99
N PRO A 26 -25.16 28.49 -21.81
CA PRO A 26 -26.02 27.34 -21.48
C PRO A 26 -27.52 27.68 -21.51
N ALA A 27 -27.93 28.94 -21.33
CA ALA A 27 -29.34 29.30 -21.43
C ALA A 27 -29.87 29.24 -22.86
N CYS A 28 -29.02 29.25 -23.89
CA CYS A 28 -29.45 29.20 -25.29
C CYS A 28 -30.15 27.87 -25.65
N GLU A 29 -29.88 26.78 -24.91
CA GLU A 29 -30.52 25.46 -25.10
C GLU A 29 -32.00 25.45 -24.64
N HIS A 30 -32.41 26.46 -23.88
CA HIS A 30 -33.71 26.50 -23.18
C HIS A 30 -34.67 27.59 -23.69
N VAL A 31 -34.35 28.22 -24.83
CA VAL A 31 -35.15 29.28 -25.46
C VAL A 31 -35.26 29.17 -26.97
N SER A 32 -36.41 29.56 -27.51
CA SER A 32 -36.57 29.84 -28.95
C SER A 32 -36.48 31.33 -29.27
N LYS A 33 -36.07 31.62 -30.52
CA LYS A 33 -36.04 32.97 -31.12
C LYS A 33 -37.02 33.01 -32.28
N GLU A 34 -38.03 33.86 -32.22
CA GLU A 34 -38.87 34.18 -33.39
C GLU A 34 -38.35 35.43 -34.11
N ARG A 35 -38.39 35.41 -35.46
CA ARG A 35 -38.03 36.58 -36.29
C ARG A 35 -39.30 37.33 -36.68
N TYR A 36 -39.46 38.54 -36.16
CA TYR A 36 -40.34 39.54 -36.78
C TYR A 36 -39.50 40.62 -37.45
N ALA A 37 -40.01 41.19 -38.53
CA ALA A 37 -39.33 42.13 -39.41
C ALA A 37 -38.86 43.45 -38.74
N ASN A 38 -39.23 43.69 -37.48
CA ASN A 38 -38.90 44.92 -36.76
C ASN A 38 -37.76 44.72 -35.75
N GLY A 39 -36.55 44.36 -36.22
CA GLY A 39 -35.24 44.58 -35.57
C GLY A 39 -34.97 44.07 -34.13
N ARG A 40 -35.98 43.62 -33.37
CA ARG A 40 -35.87 43.12 -31.99
C ARG A 40 -36.20 41.64 -32.00
N LYS A 41 -35.27 40.81 -31.53
CA LYS A 41 -35.43 39.35 -31.45
C LYS A 41 -35.91 38.95 -30.04
N PRO A 42 -37.22 38.76 -29.80
CA PRO A 42 -37.71 38.30 -28.51
C PRO A 42 -37.26 36.86 -28.25
N LEU A 43 -36.94 36.55 -26.99
CA LEU A 43 -36.64 35.19 -26.53
C LEU A 43 -37.88 34.59 -25.87
N ILE A 44 -38.20 33.34 -26.19
CA ILE A 44 -39.37 32.63 -25.68
C ILE A 44 -38.89 31.44 -24.85
N CYS A 45 -39.31 31.40 -23.58
CA CYS A 45 -38.99 30.29 -22.68
C CYS A 45 -39.68 29.00 -23.14
N PHE A 46 -38.96 27.88 -23.26
CA PHE A 46 -39.57 26.61 -23.67
C PHE A 46 -40.60 26.06 -22.68
N TYR A 47 -40.43 26.34 -21.39
CA TYR A 47 -41.22 25.75 -20.29
C TYR A 47 -42.54 26.46 -20.04
N CYS A 48 -42.55 27.80 -19.94
CA CYS A 48 -43.78 28.57 -19.68
C CYS A 48 -44.27 29.41 -20.86
N LYS A 49 -43.57 29.35 -22.02
CA LYS A 49 -43.86 30.13 -23.24
C LYS A 49 -43.87 31.66 -23.05
N LYS A 50 -43.37 32.17 -21.92
CA LYS A 50 -43.27 33.61 -21.67
C LYS A 50 -42.26 34.25 -22.63
N ILE A 51 -42.64 35.39 -23.20
CA ILE A 51 -41.84 36.15 -24.17
C ILE A 51 -41.14 37.30 -23.45
N THR A 52 -39.81 37.35 -23.50
CA THR A 52 -39.04 38.50 -23.00
C THR A 52 -38.70 39.45 -24.15
N LYS A 53 -39.29 40.64 -24.13
CA LYS A 53 -39.04 41.70 -25.12
C LYS A 53 -37.94 42.64 -24.58
N GLY A 54 -36.67 42.31 -24.86
CA GLY A 54 -35.49 43.12 -24.52
C GLY A 54 -34.73 42.67 -23.27
N GLY A 55 -33.39 42.77 -23.31
CA GLY A 55 -32.47 42.38 -22.22
C GLY A 55 -31.61 41.14 -22.45
N GLY A 56 -31.72 40.49 -23.61
CA GLY A 56 -30.81 39.40 -24.01
C GLY A 56 -30.92 38.12 -23.18
N ILE A 57 -29.95 37.22 -23.35
CA ILE A 57 -29.94 35.87 -22.77
C ILE A 57 -29.78 35.89 -21.24
N ASN A 58 -29.14 36.90 -20.68
CA ASN A 58 -28.89 37.01 -19.25
C ASN A 58 -30.20 37.21 -18.45
N ARG A 59 -31.13 38.03 -18.98
CA ARG A 59 -32.48 38.16 -18.41
C ARG A 59 -33.29 36.87 -18.48
N MET A 60 -33.00 35.99 -19.44
CA MET A 60 -33.61 34.67 -19.51
C MET A 60 -33.01 33.72 -18.47
N LYS A 61 -31.69 33.76 -18.21
CA LYS A 61 -31.08 33.02 -17.09
C LYS A 61 -31.76 33.38 -15.77
N GLN A 62 -32.00 34.66 -15.53
CA GLN A 62 -32.71 35.15 -14.34
C GLN A 62 -34.20 34.77 -14.29
N HIS A 63 -34.82 34.43 -15.43
CA HIS A 63 -36.18 33.89 -15.46
C HIS A 63 -36.20 32.38 -15.15
N LEU A 64 -35.18 31.64 -15.58
CA LEU A 64 -35.01 30.20 -15.35
C LEU A 64 -34.45 29.88 -13.96
N ASP A 65 -33.70 30.81 -13.38
CA ASP A 65 -33.21 30.79 -12.01
C ASP A 65 -34.22 31.51 -11.11
N GLU A 66 -34.78 30.83 -10.11
CA GLU A 66 -35.95 31.27 -9.33
C GLU A 66 -35.64 32.39 -8.31
N VAL A 67 -34.72 33.29 -8.67
CA VAL A 67 -34.24 34.41 -7.88
C VAL A 67 -35.13 35.63 -8.16
N LYS A 68 -35.54 36.34 -7.10
CA LYS A 68 -36.31 37.61 -7.23
C LYS A 68 -35.47 38.65 -7.97
N SER A 69 -35.71 38.79 -9.26
CA SER A 69 -35.19 39.84 -10.14
C SER A 69 -36.36 40.57 -10.81
N ASP A 70 -36.09 41.56 -11.66
CA ASP A 70 -37.11 42.35 -12.37
C ASP A 70 -38.01 41.53 -13.34
N ILE A 71 -37.79 40.22 -13.47
CA ILE A 71 -38.60 39.31 -14.30
C ILE A 71 -39.15 38.18 -13.42
N CYS A 72 -40.47 37.93 -13.48
CA CYS A 72 -41.07 36.85 -12.69
C CYS A 72 -40.49 35.47 -13.10
N PRO A 73 -40.12 34.61 -12.14
CA PRO A 73 -39.44 33.34 -12.41
C PRO A 73 -40.38 32.29 -13.03
N CYS A 74 -39.79 31.32 -13.73
CA CYS A 74 -40.50 30.23 -14.37
C CYS A 74 -40.77 29.08 -13.39
N LYS A 75 -42.03 28.88 -13.01
CA LYS A 75 -42.44 27.81 -12.09
C LYS A 75 -42.43 26.39 -12.69
N SER A 76 -42.16 26.27 -13.99
CA SER A 76 -42.26 25.02 -14.75
C SER A 76 -40.90 24.47 -15.19
N VAL A 77 -39.80 25.05 -14.72
CA VAL A 77 -38.42 24.64 -15.05
C VAL A 77 -37.95 23.53 -14.10
N HIS A 78 -37.26 22.52 -14.63
CA HIS A 78 -36.69 21.43 -13.83
C HIS A 78 -35.53 21.93 -12.94
N LEU A 79 -35.41 21.36 -11.73
CA LEU A 79 -34.44 21.78 -10.71
C LEU A 79 -32.98 21.77 -11.22
N ASP A 80 -32.62 20.84 -12.10
CA ASP A 80 -31.25 20.73 -12.63
C ASP A 80 -30.91 21.86 -13.59
N VAL A 81 -31.88 22.31 -14.39
CA VAL A 81 -31.71 23.46 -15.30
C VAL A 81 -31.57 24.73 -14.47
N LYS A 82 -32.37 24.86 -13.40
CA LYS A 82 -32.28 25.98 -12.46
C LYS A 82 -30.89 26.06 -11.81
N PHE A 83 -30.38 24.94 -11.29
CA PHE A 83 -29.05 24.87 -10.68
C PHE A 83 -27.93 25.22 -11.66
N ARG A 84 -28.06 24.80 -12.92
CA ARG A 84 -27.09 25.14 -13.98
C ARG A 84 -27.10 26.64 -14.31
N MET A 85 -28.25 27.29 -14.30
CA MET A 85 -28.36 28.75 -14.54
C MET A 85 -27.82 29.57 -13.36
N GLU A 86 -28.08 29.15 -12.12
CA GLU A 86 -27.55 29.81 -10.92
C GLU A 86 -26.01 29.85 -10.92
N ASN A 87 -25.38 28.71 -11.24
CA ASN A 87 -23.92 28.62 -11.30
C ASN A 87 -23.32 29.48 -12.42
N SER A 88 -24.00 29.58 -13.58
CA SER A 88 -23.54 30.45 -14.66
C SER A 88 -23.60 31.93 -14.26
N LEU A 89 -24.67 32.36 -13.57
CA LEU A 89 -24.83 33.74 -13.08
C LEU A 89 -23.85 34.08 -11.94
N ARG A 90 -23.45 33.10 -11.13
CA ARG A 90 -22.41 33.28 -10.09
C ARG A 90 -21.03 33.47 -10.71
N TYR A 91 -20.71 32.71 -11.75
CA TYR A 91 -19.40 32.78 -12.41
C TYR A 91 -19.18 34.14 -13.09
N GLU A 92 -20.19 34.66 -13.80
CA GLU A 92 -20.11 35.97 -14.48
C GLU A 92 -19.93 37.13 -13.49
N ARG A 93 -20.54 37.07 -12.30
CA ARG A 93 -20.40 38.08 -11.25
C ARG A 93 -19.01 38.09 -10.61
N CYS A 94 -18.40 36.91 -10.47
CA CYS A 94 -17.03 36.79 -9.99
C CYS A 94 -16.00 37.36 -10.97
N GLU A 95 -16.22 37.30 -12.29
CA GLU A 95 -15.30 37.90 -13.25
C GLU A 95 -15.35 39.44 -13.28
N GLU A 96 -16.54 40.03 -13.13
CA GLU A 96 -16.70 41.49 -13.05
C GLU A 96 -16.01 42.07 -11.80
N GLU A 97 -16.10 41.42 -10.64
CA GLU A 97 -15.43 41.85 -9.39
C GLU A 97 -13.90 41.74 -9.44
N VAL A 98 -13.34 40.84 -10.27
CA VAL A 98 -11.89 40.65 -10.43
C VAL A 98 -11.27 41.71 -11.35
N GLN A 99 -11.99 42.20 -12.36
CA GLN A 99 -11.51 43.25 -13.26
C GLN A 99 -11.48 44.63 -12.59
N GLU A 100 -12.40 44.90 -11.66
CA GLU A 100 -12.48 46.19 -10.96
C GLU A 100 -11.32 46.40 -9.96
N MET A 101 -10.70 45.32 -9.47
CA MET A 101 -9.57 45.37 -8.51
C MET A 101 -8.18 45.56 -9.14
N GLN A 102 -8.05 45.64 -10.48
CA GLN A 102 -6.76 45.63 -11.19
C GLN A 102 -6.26 46.99 -11.73
N SER A 103 -6.83 48.13 -11.31
CA SER A 103 -6.29 49.44 -11.71
C SER A 103 -5.13 49.92 -10.79
N PRO A 104 -3.94 50.31 -11.32
CA PRO A 104 -2.81 50.71 -10.48
C PRO A 104 -2.72 52.24 -10.27
N MET A 105 -2.51 52.67 -9.01
CA MET A 105 -1.98 54.00 -8.67
C MET A 105 -0.56 53.90 -8.09
N THR A 106 0.24 54.94 -8.38
CA THR A 106 1.70 55.04 -8.35
C THR A 106 2.30 55.62 -7.04
N ALA A 107 3.59 55.29 -6.80
CA ALA A 107 4.58 55.93 -5.92
C ALA A 107 4.38 55.77 -4.38
N ARG A 108 5.40 55.71 -3.49
CA ARG A 108 6.80 56.16 -3.50
C ARG A 108 7.58 55.46 -2.36
N SER A 109 8.87 55.21 -2.57
CA SER A 109 9.82 54.64 -1.60
C SER A 109 10.06 55.53 -0.37
N GLY A 110 10.19 54.91 0.81
CA GLY A 110 10.67 55.55 2.05
C GLY A 110 11.14 54.52 3.09
N LYS A 111 12.46 54.45 3.33
CA LYS A 111 13.11 53.64 4.38
C LYS A 111 12.64 54.06 5.78
N ARG A 112 12.38 53.11 6.69
CA ARG A 112 12.30 53.37 8.13
C ARG A 112 13.06 52.33 8.97
N LYS A 113 13.82 52.88 9.95
CA LYS A 113 14.71 52.21 10.91
C LYS A 113 13.96 51.26 11.85
N LYS A 114 14.65 50.18 12.24
CA LYS A 114 14.26 49.20 13.27
C LYS A 114 14.17 49.91 14.63
N SER A 115 12.97 49.99 15.21
CA SER A 115 12.77 50.47 16.58
C SER A 115 12.46 49.31 17.52
N THR A 116 13.11 49.32 18.68
CA THR A 116 12.97 48.41 19.81
C THR A 116 11.54 48.44 20.40
N VAL A 117 10.61 47.67 19.82
CA VAL A 117 9.25 47.46 20.35
C VAL A 117 8.92 45.95 20.44
N ASP A 118 9.94 45.08 20.43
CA ASP A 118 9.74 43.62 20.55
C ASP A 118 9.61 43.12 22.01
N LYS A 119 9.60 44.02 23.02
CA LYS A 119 9.49 43.66 24.44
C LYS A 119 8.07 43.76 25.03
N TYR A 120 7.07 44.17 24.25
CA TYR A 120 5.69 44.34 24.73
C TYR A 120 4.68 43.37 24.11
N PHE A 121 5.11 42.37 23.32
CA PHE A 121 4.21 41.37 22.74
C PHE A 121 4.42 39.99 23.38
N VAL A 122 3.36 39.49 24.03
CA VAL A 122 3.25 38.13 24.57
C VAL A 122 3.14 37.11 23.42
N PRO A 123 3.69 35.88 23.52
CA PRO A 123 3.54 34.84 22.50
C PRO A 123 2.07 34.56 22.18
N ARG A 124 1.74 34.50 20.88
CA ARG A 124 0.38 34.55 20.31
C ARG A 124 -0.58 33.39 20.62
N ASN A 125 -0.22 32.44 21.50
CA ASN A 125 -0.98 31.21 21.71
C ASN A 125 -1.38 30.99 23.18
N THR A 126 -2.10 31.95 23.78
CA THR A 126 -2.86 31.74 25.02
C THR A 126 -4.33 32.13 24.82
N GLN A 127 -5.21 31.53 25.61
CA GLN A 127 -6.68 31.58 25.51
C GLN A 127 -7.27 33.02 25.64
N GLU A 128 -6.42 34.02 25.93
CA GLU A 128 -6.75 35.44 26.10
C GLU A 128 -6.04 36.37 25.09
N ALA A 129 -5.52 35.85 23.97
CA ALA A 129 -4.95 36.72 22.93
C ALA A 129 -6.07 37.49 22.18
N GLN A 130 -5.94 38.83 22.10
CA GLN A 130 -6.82 39.70 21.31
C GLN A 130 -6.95 39.16 19.86
N PRO A 131 -8.17 38.86 19.38
CA PRO A 131 -8.38 38.36 18.03
C PRO A 131 -7.91 39.37 17.00
N SER A 132 -7.19 38.93 15.97
CA SER A 132 -6.82 39.82 14.85
C SER A 132 -8.09 40.37 14.18
N MET A 133 -8.05 41.60 13.66
CA MET A 133 -9.19 42.19 12.93
C MET A 133 -9.76 41.28 11.83
N ARG A 134 -8.89 40.45 11.21
CA ARG A 134 -9.30 39.44 10.22
C ARG A 134 -10.17 38.34 10.83
N SER A 135 -9.82 37.85 12.02
CA SER A 135 -10.58 36.82 12.73
C SER A 135 -11.96 37.29 13.23
N VAL A 136 -12.11 38.59 13.51
CA VAL A 136 -13.39 39.20 13.88
C VAL A 136 -14.30 39.41 12.65
N LEU A 137 -13.71 39.57 11.47
CA LEU A 137 -14.41 39.77 10.19
C LEU A 137 -14.66 38.46 9.42
N THR A 138 -14.15 37.31 9.87
CA THR A 138 -14.42 36.03 9.22
C THR A 138 -15.90 35.69 9.38
N ARG A 139 -16.69 35.86 8.32
CA ARG A 139 -18.13 35.56 8.31
C ARG A 139 -18.35 34.11 8.75
N LYS A 140 -19.37 33.83 9.58
CA LYS A 140 -19.78 32.45 9.96
C LYS A 140 -19.88 31.51 8.76
N GLU A 141 -20.24 32.06 7.61
CA GLU A 141 -20.32 31.37 6.33
C GLU A 141 -18.96 30.88 5.79
N ALA A 142 -17.88 31.63 6.01
CA ALA A 142 -16.53 31.22 5.62
C ALA A 142 -16.00 30.11 6.53
N ILE A 143 -16.25 30.19 7.83
CA ILE A 143 -15.93 29.11 8.79
C ILE A 143 -16.68 27.84 8.38
N TRP A 144 -17.99 27.95 8.14
CA TRP A 144 -18.81 26.82 7.70
C TRP A 144 -18.32 26.20 6.38
N ARG A 145 -17.87 27.01 5.40
CA ARG A 145 -17.29 26.49 4.15
C ARG A 145 -16.00 25.70 4.40
N THR A 146 -15.12 26.19 5.27
CA THR A 146 -13.88 25.49 5.63
C THR A 146 -14.19 24.17 6.33
N ASP A 147 -15.07 24.19 7.33
CA ASP A 147 -15.47 22.99 8.08
C ASP A 147 -16.13 21.96 7.15
N MET A 148 -16.96 22.42 6.22
CA MET A 148 -17.60 21.56 5.21
C MET A 148 -16.60 20.95 4.23
N ALA A 149 -15.56 21.68 3.84
CA ALA A 149 -14.50 21.14 2.98
C ALA A 149 -13.70 20.05 3.69
N VAL A 150 -13.33 20.26 4.96
CA VAL A 150 -12.67 19.24 5.80
C VAL A 150 -13.58 18.02 6.00
N GLY A 151 -14.86 18.24 6.31
CA GLY A 151 -15.83 17.16 6.49
C GLY A 151 -16.06 16.32 5.23
N ARG A 152 -16.09 16.95 4.05
CA ARG A 152 -16.19 16.23 2.76
C ARG A 152 -14.96 15.37 2.49
N LEU A 153 -13.76 15.87 2.77
CA LEU A 153 -12.54 15.07 2.65
C LEU A 153 -12.58 13.85 3.57
N PHE A 154 -13.01 14.03 4.82
CA PHE A 154 -13.11 12.93 5.79
C PHE A 154 -14.13 11.87 5.36
N TYR A 155 -15.27 12.31 4.82
CA TYR A 155 -16.29 11.40 4.31
C TYR A 155 -15.83 10.63 3.06
N ASP A 156 -15.27 11.33 2.07
CA ASP A 156 -14.80 10.75 0.81
C ASP A 156 -13.65 9.76 1.03
N ALA A 157 -12.68 10.13 1.86
CA ALA A 157 -11.51 9.30 2.18
C ALA A 157 -11.77 8.28 3.31
N CYS A 158 -13.02 8.15 3.79
CA CYS A 158 -13.41 7.26 4.89
C CYS A 158 -12.57 7.43 6.17
N ILE A 159 -12.15 8.67 6.48
CA ILE A 159 -11.35 8.99 7.66
C ILE A 159 -12.26 9.06 8.88
N PRO A 160 -11.98 8.32 9.98
CA PRO A 160 -12.75 8.42 11.21
C PRO A 160 -12.73 9.86 11.75
N THR A 161 -13.89 10.37 12.19
CA THR A 161 -14.02 11.75 12.71
C THR A 161 -13.12 12.02 13.92
N ASN A 162 -12.73 10.97 14.66
CA ASN A 162 -11.71 11.02 15.71
C ASN A 162 -10.37 11.62 15.23
N ALA A 163 -10.03 11.55 13.94
CA ALA A 163 -8.77 12.09 13.41
C ALA A 163 -8.58 13.59 13.68
N VAL A 164 -9.66 14.36 13.88
CA VAL A 164 -9.60 15.78 14.29
C VAL A 164 -8.92 15.96 15.65
N ASN A 165 -9.01 14.96 16.53
CA ASN A 165 -8.38 14.98 17.86
C ASN A 165 -6.90 14.59 17.82
N SER A 166 -6.35 14.27 16.64
CA SER A 166 -4.93 13.98 16.49
C SER A 166 -4.08 15.18 16.93
N PHE A 167 -2.99 14.90 17.64
CA PHE A 167 -2.01 15.91 18.06
C PHE A 167 -1.48 16.74 16.87
N TYR A 168 -1.49 16.16 15.66
CA TYR A 168 -0.98 16.78 14.44
C TYR A 168 -2.03 17.59 13.65
N PHE A 169 -3.31 17.45 13.96
CA PHE A 169 -4.38 18.08 13.18
C PHE A 169 -4.33 19.61 13.25
N LYS A 170 -4.16 20.16 14.47
CA LYS A 170 -4.06 21.60 14.68
C LYS A 170 -2.77 22.21 14.12
N PRO A 171 -1.57 21.64 14.36
CA PRO A 171 -0.34 22.10 13.73
C PRO A 171 -0.39 22.13 12.20
N MET A 172 -1.04 21.15 11.56
CA MET A 172 -1.23 21.12 10.11
C MET A 172 -2.04 22.35 9.64
N LEU A 173 -3.19 22.64 10.26
CA LEU A 173 -4.01 23.80 9.91
C LEU A 173 -3.27 25.12 10.15
N ASP A 174 -2.54 25.21 11.26
CA ASP A 174 -1.75 26.40 11.60
C ASP A 174 -0.66 26.64 10.53
N ALA A 175 0.05 25.59 10.08
CA ALA A 175 1.05 25.67 9.02
C ALA A 175 0.43 26.07 7.67
N ILE A 176 -0.72 25.50 7.29
CA ILE A 176 -1.45 25.88 6.08
C ILE A 176 -1.87 27.36 6.15
N SER A 177 -2.38 27.79 7.30
CA SER A 177 -2.83 29.17 7.51
C SER A 177 -1.68 30.19 7.45
N ALA A 178 -0.48 29.79 7.85
CA ALA A 178 0.70 30.65 7.88
C ALA A 178 1.23 30.99 6.47
N ILE A 179 1.06 30.11 5.49
CA ILE A 179 1.52 30.34 4.10
C ILE A 179 0.62 31.35 3.38
N GLY A 180 -0.69 31.27 3.56
CA GLY A 180 -1.67 32.19 2.97
C GLY A 180 -2.11 31.84 1.53
N LEU A 181 -2.68 32.83 0.83
CA LEU A 181 -3.26 32.67 -0.51
C LEU A 181 -2.19 32.29 -1.54
N GLY A 182 -2.36 31.15 -2.21
CA GLY A 182 -1.45 30.63 -3.24
C GLY A 182 -0.86 29.24 -2.93
N TYR A 183 -1.05 28.72 -1.72
CA TYR A 183 -0.68 27.34 -1.38
C TYR A 183 -1.70 26.34 -1.92
N ASN A 184 -1.26 25.44 -2.80
CA ASN A 184 -2.11 24.42 -3.41
C ASN A 184 -2.20 23.11 -2.61
N GLY A 185 -1.63 23.08 -1.40
CA GLY A 185 -1.43 21.82 -0.67
C GLY A 185 -0.31 20.97 -1.30
N PRO A 186 0.18 19.95 -0.58
CA PRO A 186 1.05 18.95 -1.17
C PRO A 186 0.21 17.99 -2.03
N ASN A 187 0.67 17.69 -3.24
CA ASN A 187 0.00 16.69 -4.08
C ASN A 187 0.27 15.26 -3.55
N TYR A 188 -0.49 14.27 -4.05
CA TYR A 188 -0.35 12.86 -3.65
C TYR A 188 1.11 12.37 -3.65
N HIS A 189 1.86 12.71 -4.70
CA HIS A 189 3.25 12.33 -4.82
C HIS A 189 4.13 13.08 -3.81
N GLN A 190 3.92 14.38 -3.58
CA GLN A 190 4.70 15.16 -2.61
C GLN A 190 4.51 14.71 -1.16
N LEU A 191 3.31 14.27 -0.78
CA LEU A 191 3.07 13.63 0.52
C LEU A 191 3.77 12.28 0.65
N ARG A 192 3.90 11.54 -0.47
CA ARG A 192 4.55 10.23 -0.54
C ARG A 192 6.07 10.30 -0.78
N ALA A 193 6.59 11.37 -1.36
CA ALA A 193 7.93 11.46 -1.97
C ALA A 193 9.08 11.79 -1.02
N LYS A 194 8.86 11.83 0.31
CA LYS A 194 10.02 11.93 1.22
C LYS A 194 10.83 10.65 1.29
N PHE A 195 10.23 9.50 0.96
CA PHE A 195 10.87 8.20 1.05
C PHE A 195 10.47 7.34 -0.15
N GLY A 196 11.44 6.59 -0.68
CA GLY A 196 11.17 5.57 -1.68
C GLY A 196 10.15 4.55 -1.18
N CYS A 197 9.40 3.93 -2.09
CA CYS A 197 8.37 2.95 -1.76
C CYS A 197 8.59 1.61 -2.46
N THR A 198 8.01 0.56 -1.88
CA THR A 198 7.98 -0.78 -2.43
C THR A 198 6.59 -1.07 -2.99
N ILE A 199 6.50 -1.52 -4.24
CA ILE A 199 5.25 -2.04 -4.80
C ILE A 199 5.21 -3.55 -4.57
N MET A 200 4.11 -4.06 -4.03
CA MET A 200 3.89 -5.48 -3.76
C MET A 200 2.72 -5.96 -4.62
N GLY A 201 2.99 -6.92 -5.50
CA GLY A 201 1.98 -7.51 -6.39
C GLY A 201 1.71 -8.97 -6.03
N ASP A 202 0.56 -9.27 -5.44
CA ASP A 202 0.18 -10.64 -5.09
C ASP A 202 -1.02 -11.12 -5.91
N GLY A 203 -0.92 -12.34 -6.41
CA GLY A 203 -1.91 -12.95 -7.29
C GLY A 203 -2.55 -14.16 -6.64
N TRP A 204 -3.89 -14.19 -6.55
CA TRP A 204 -4.62 -15.37 -6.10
C TRP A 204 -5.70 -15.78 -7.10
N ILE A 205 -6.13 -17.04 -6.99
CA ILE A 205 -7.22 -17.59 -7.78
C ILE A 205 -8.45 -17.66 -6.87
N ASP A 206 -9.55 -17.05 -7.28
CA ASP A 206 -10.81 -17.11 -6.55
C ASP A 206 -11.54 -18.46 -6.76
N ASN A 207 -12.62 -18.69 -6.01
CA ASN A 207 -13.43 -19.91 -6.12
C ASN A 207 -14.08 -20.11 -7.50
N ARG A 208 -14.10 -19.06 -8.34
CA ARG A 208 -14.62 -19.08 -9.71
C ARG A 208 -13.52 -19.24 -10.75
N GLN A 209 -12.30 -19.60 -10.33
CA GLN A 209 -11.13 -19.76 -11.21
C GLN A 209 -10.70 -18.46 -11.91
N ARG A 210 -11.02 -17.29 -11.33
CA ARG A 210 -10.50 -16.00 -11.80
C ARG A 210 -9.20 -15.69 -11.10
N THR A 211 -8.22 -15.23 -11.86
CA THR A 211 -6.94 -14.78 -11.32
C THR A 211 -7.02 -13.29 -11.03
N LEU A 212 -6.96 -12.92 -9.75
CA LEU A 212 -6.95 -11.54 -9.32
C LEU A 212 -5.54 -11.17 -8.85
N ILE A 213 -5.07 -9.98 -9.23
CA ILE A 213 -3.79 -9.43 -8.77
C ILE A 213 -4.05 -8.18 -7.96
N ASN A 214 -3.59 -8.18 -6.72
CA ASN A 214 -3.62 -7.02 -5.84
C ASN A 214 -2.30 -6.29 -5.87
N PHE A 215 -2.37 -4.97 -5.97
CA PHE A 215 -1.24 -4.08 -5.81
C PHE A 215 -1.34 -3.32 -4.49
N LEU A 216 -0.34 -3.53 -3.65
CA LEU A 216 -0.12 -2.82 -2.40
C LEU A 216 1.14 -1.96 -2.56
N VAL A 217 1.20 -0.86 -1.83
CA VAL A 217 2.38 -0.01 -1.72
C VAL A 217 2.79 0.01 -0.26
N TYR A 218 4.06 -0.26 -0.01
CA TYR A 218 4.69 -0.09 1.29
C TYR A 218 5.62 1.13 1.27
N CYS A 219 5.53 1.94 2.31
CA CYS A 219 6.50 3.00 2.63
C CYS A 219 6.72 3.04 4.15
N PRO A 220 7.66 3.85 4.66
CA PRO A 220 7.89 3.95 6.11
C PRO A 220 6.66 4.36 6.94
N GLU A 221 5.67 5.01 6.31
CA GLU A 221 4.41 5.41 6.94
C GLU A 221 3.37 4.27 6.99
N GLY A 222 3.62 3.14 6.32
CA GLY A 222 2.78 1.95 6.33
C GLY A 222 2.43 1.39 4.95
N ILE A 223 1.40 0.53 4.93
CA ILE A 223 0.92 -0.15 3.72
C ILE A 223 -0.37 0.51 3.24
N SER A 224 -0.45 0.78 1.93
CA SER A 224 -1.64 1.30 1.26
C SER A 224 -2.06 0.39 0.13
N PHE A 225 -3.35 0.10 0.04
CA PHE A 225 -3.93 -0.56 -1.12
C PHE A 225 -4.00 0.42 -2.30
N VAL A 226 -3.51 -0.01 -3.47
CA VAL A 226 -3.55 0.80 -4.68
C VAL A 226 -4.76 0.40 -5.51
N LYS A 227 -4.76 -0.83 -6.02
CA LYS A 227 -5.77 -1.33 -6.96
C LYS A 227 -5.66 -2.85 -7.06
N PHE A 228 -6.73 -3.49 -7.52
CA PHE A 228 -6.70 -4.88 -7.97
C PHE A 228 -7.08 -4.98 -9.44
N PHE A 229 -6.62 -6.02 -10.11
CA PHE A 229 -6.94 -6.31 -11.50
C PHE A 229 -7.41 -7.74 -11.67
N ASP A 230 -8.42 -7.93 -12.53
CA ASP A 230 -8.75 -9.25 -13.05
C ASP A 230 -7.79 -9.60 -14.18
N ALA A 231 -6.85 -10.49 -13.87
CA ALA A 231 -5.78 -10.89 -14.77
C ALA A 231 -6.01 -12.31 -15.32
N SER A 232 -7.23 -12.84 -15.24
CA SER A 232 -7.58 -14.21 -15.68
C SER A 232 -7.13 -14.51 -17.12
N TYR A 233 -7.19 -13.52 -18.02
CA TYR A 233 -6.79 -13.64 -19.43
C TYR A 233 -5.34 -13.25 -19.71
N ILE A 234 -4.65 -12.64 -18.73
CA ILE A 234 -3.35 -11.96 -18.91
C ILE A 234 -2.21 -12.72 -18.22
N VAL A 235 -2.45 -13.36 -17.08
CA VAL A 235 -1.40 -13.95 -16.21
C VAL A 235 -0.51 -14.98 -16.94
N LYS A 236 -1.00 -15.60 -18.02
CA LYS A 236 -0.22 -16.59 -18.79
C LYS A 236 0.88 -15.97 -19.65
N ASP A 237 0.82 -14.67 -19.93
CA ASP A 237 1.79 -13.95 -20.76
C ASP A 237 2.57 -12.94 -19.92
N ALA A 238 3.88 -13.16 -19.82
CA ALA A 238 4.78 -12.28 -19.08
C ALA A 238 4.80 -10.86 -19.64
N THR A 239 4.56 -10.66 -20.94
CA THR A 239 4.58 -9.33 -21.57
C THR A 239 3.38 -8.50 -21.14
N ASN A 240 2.19 -9.08 -21.24
CA ASN A 240 0.96 -8.41 -20.81
C ASN A 240 0.94 -8.20 -19.28
N LEU A 241 1.49 -9.15 -18.52
CA LEU A 241 1.67 -8.99 -17.08
C LEU A 241 2.67 -7.86 -16.76
N PHE A 242 3.76 -7.75 -17.53
CA PHE A 242 4.72 -6.66 -17.38
C PHE A 242 4.07 -5.29 -17.62
N LEU A 243 3.25 -5.14 -18.67
CA LEU A 243 2.53 -3.89 -18.94
C LEU A 243 1.63 -3.48 -17.76
N LEU A 244 1.04 -4.44 -17.06
CA LEU A 244 0.24 -4.18 -15.87
C LEU A 244 1.09 -3.64 -14.71
N PHE A 245 2.24 -4.26 -14.44
CA PHE A 245 3.17 -3.77 -13.42
C PHE A 245 3.71 -2.40 -13.80
N ASP A 246 4.01 -2.19 -15.08
CA ASP A 246 4.50 -0.92 -15.62
C ASP A 246 3.46 0.20 -15.48
N GLU A 247 2.18 -0.06 -15.75
CA GLU A 247 1.08 0.90 -15.49
C GLU A 247 1.08 1.36 -14.03
N VAL A 248 1.27 0.43 -13.08
CA VAL A 248 1.31 0.75 -11.65
C VAL A 248 2.58 1.53 -11.29
N ILE A 249 3.74 1.19 -11.87
CA ILE A 249 5.00 1.93 -11.67
C ILE A 249 4.86 3.37 -12.16
N GLU A 250 4.33 3.56 -13.37
CA GLU A 250 4.10 4.88 -13.95
C GLU A 250 3.09 5.68 -13.12
N TRP A 251 2.02 5.05 -12.63
CA TRP A 251 1.05 5.69 -11.75
C TRP A 251 1.65 6.14 -10.40
N VAL A 252 2.54 5.34 -9.81
CA VAL A 252 3.28 5.71 -8.60
C VAL A 252 4.32 6.81 -8.86
N GLY A 253 4.86 6.83 -10.08
CA GLY A 253 6.04 7.60 -10.46
C GLY A 253 7.28 6.71 -10.34
N PRO A 254 7.98 6.39 -11.44
CA PRO A 254 9.13 5.47 -11.43
C PRO A 254 10.24 5.88 -10.47
N LEU A 255 10.46 7.19 -10.27
CA LEU A 255 11.45 7.74 -9.34
C LEU A 255 11.13 7.46 -7.87
N ASN A 256 9.85 7.29 -7.53
CA ASN A 256 9.42 7.01 -6.17
C ASN A 256 9.53 5.53 -5.82
N VAL A 257 9.65 4.64 -6.82
CA VAL A 257 9.71 3.20 -6.61
C VAL A 257 11.16 2.78 -6.42
N VAL A 258 11.46 2.18 -5.26
CA VAL A 258 12.81 1.66 -4.99
C VAL A 258 12.91 0.17 -5.20
N HIS A 259 11.78 -0.54 -5.05
CA HIS A 259 11.72 -1.98 -4.99
C HIS A 259 10.34 -2.51 -5.41
N ILE A 260 10.31 -3.67 -6.04
CA ILE A 260 9.09 -4.41 -6.39
C ILE A 260 9.18 -5.83 -5.87
N VAL A 261 8.12 -6.27 -5.21
CA VAL A 261 7.98 -7.63 -4.70
C VAL A 261 6.84 -8.35 -5.41
N THR A 262 7.14 -9.53 -5.95
CA THR A 262 6.14 -10.38 -6.62
C THR A 262 6.19 -11.81 -6.12
N ASN A 263 5.19 -12.63 -6.49
CA ASN A 263 5.29 -14.07 -6.28
C ASN A 263 6.40 -14.69 -7.16
N ASN A 264 6.70 -15.96 -6.91
CA ASN A 264 7.79 -16.70 -7.57
C ASN A 264 7.30 -17.55 -8.77
N ALA A 265 6.09 -17.35 -9.27
CA ALA A 265 5.66 -18.07 -10.46
C ALA A 265 6.47 -17.61 -11.68
N ALA A 266 6.74 -18.52 -12.63
CA ALA A 266 7.70 -18.30 -13.71
C ALA A 266 7.41 -17.04 -14.55
N ASN A 267 6.13 -16.74 -14.76
CA ASN A 267 5.66 -15.52 -15.42
C ASN A 267 6.01 -14.24 -14.62
N TYR A 268 5.91 -14.25 -13.29
CA TYR A 268 6.31 -13.10 -12.46
C TYR A 268 7.82 -12.94 -12.38
N VAL A 269 8.58 -14.04 -12.39
CA VAL A 269 10.05 -13.99 -12.50
C VAL A 269 10.47 -13.34 -13.82
N ALA A 270 9.82 -13.71 -14.93
CA ALA A 270 10.07 -13.07 -16.23
C ALA A 270 9.73 -11.57 -16.20
N VAL A 271 8.60 -11.19 -15.57
CA VAL A 271 8.24 -9.78 -15.36
C VAL A 271 9.28 -9.03 -14.54
N GLY A 272 9.80 -9.64 -13.46
CA GLY A 272 10.88 -9.06 -12.66
C GLY A 272 12.16 -8.79 -13.46
N GLY A 273 12.47 -9.69 -14.41
CA GLY A 273 13.54 -9.48 -15.38
C GLY A 273 13.28 -8.29 -16.31
N LEU A 274 12.06 -8.18 -16.85
CA LEU A 274 11.67 -7.06 -17.73
C LEU A 274 11.65 -5.71 -17.01
N ILE A 275 11.18 -5.67 -15.75
CA ILE A 275 11.22 -4.48 -14.90
C ILE A 275 12.65 -4.06 -14.65
N SER A 276 13.53 -4.99 -14.27
CA SER A 276 14.96 -4.69 -14.05
C SER A 276 15.66 -4.17 -15.31
N GLN A 277 15.18 -4.53 -16.50
CA GLN A 277 15.70 -4.02 -17.77
C GLN A 277 15.19 -2.61 -18.10
N LYS A 278 13.87 -2.36 -17.97
CA LYS A 278 13.27 -1.04 -18.27
C LYS A 278 13.64 0.00 -17.21
N HIS A 279 13.55 -0.38 -15.94
CA HIS A 279 13.73 0.49 -14.78
C HIS A 279 14.95 0.03 -13.97
N LYS A 280 16.17 0.29 -14.47
CA LYS A 280 17.43 -0.18 -13.88
C LYS A 280 17.63 0.20 -12.41
N HIS A 281 17.02 1.31 -11.96
CA HIS A 281 17.09 1.79 -10.59
C HIS A 281 16.12 1.07 -9.64
N ILE A 282 15.16 0.29 -10.15
CA ILE A 282 14.17 -0.45 -9.36
C ILE A 282 14.71 -1.85 -9.09
N ASN A 283 14.84 -2.20 -7.80
CA ASN A 283 15.17 -3.56 -7.42
C ASN A 283 13.94 -4.48 -7.55
N TRP A 284 14.14 -5.75 -7.87
CA TRP A 284 13.07 -6.75 -7.84
C TRP A 284 13.43 -7.92 -6.90
N SER A 285 12.45 -8.41 -6.15
CA SER A 285 12.58 -9.66 -5.39
C SER A 285 11.29 -10.46 -5.34
N THR A 286 11.43 -11.74 -4.98
CA THR A 286 10.29 -12.60 -4.68
C THR A 286 9.81 -12.41 -3.23
N PHE A 287 8.54 -12.72 -2.94
CA PHE A 287 8.01 -12.71 -1.57
C PHE A 287 8.71 -13.76 -0.69
N ALA A 288 9.38 -13.29 0.37
CA ALA A 288 10.07 -14.16 1.32
C ALA A 288 9.15 -15.21 1.96
N ALA A 289 7.95 -14.80 2.39
CA ALA A 289 6.94 -15.70 2.96
C ALA A 289 6.51 -16.80 1.96
N HIS A 290 6.43 -16.48 0.67
CA HIS A 290 6.10 -17.46 -0.36
C HIS A 290 7.24 -18.48 -0.54
N CYS A 291 8.50 -18.03 -0.62
CA CYS A 291 9.66 -18.91 -0.71
C CYS A 291 9.78 -19.85 0.49
N LEU A 292 9.58 -19.33 1.71
CA LEU A 292 9.57 -20.16 2.92
C LEU A 292 8.45 -21.22 2.84
N ASN A 293 7.25 -20.85 2.39
CA ASN A 293 6.16 -21.80 2.15
C ASN A 293 6.51 -22.89 1.12
N LEU A 294 7.33 -22.59 0.10
CA LEU A 294 7.84 -23.61 -0.82
C LEU A 294 8.82 -24.57 -0.13
N ILE A 295 9.67 -24.09 0.78
CA ILE A 295 10.53 -24.97 1.60
C ILE A 295 9.66 -25.94 2.43
N PHE A 296 8.60 -25.43 3.08
CA PHE A 296 7.65 -26.27 3.81
C PHE A 296 7.01 -27.33 2.91
N LYS A 297 6.64 -26.95 1.67
CA LYS A 297 6.07 -27.86 0.68
C LYS A 297 7.05 -28.99 0.34
N ASP A 298 8.30 -28.66 0.05
CA ASP A 298 9.27 -29.65 -0.42
C ASP A 298 9.75 -30.57 0.69
N ILE A 299 9.90 -30.07 1.92
CA ILE A 299 10.12 -30.93 3.10
C ILE A 299 8.90 -31.83 3.34
N GLY A 300 7.68 -31.31 3.17
CA GLY A 300 6.44 -32.06 3.30
C GLY A 300 6.28 -33.22 2.31
N LYS A 301 7.00 -33.19 1.17
CA LYS A 301 7.00 -34.28 0.17
C LYS A 301 7.96 -35.43 0.50
N MET A 302 8.88 -35.26 1.44
CA MET A 302 9.80 -36.33 1.81
C MET A 302 9.03 -37.51 2.40
N ASP A 303 9.34 -38.74 1.99
CA ASP A 303 8.53 -39.93 2.31
C ASP A 303 8.20 -40.09 3.80
N HIS A 304 9.19 -39.89 4.67
CA HIS A 304 8.99 -40.02 6.12
C HIS A 304 8.12 -38.89 6.70
N VAL A 305 8.20 -37.67 6.15
CA VAL A 305 7.35 -36.53 6.56
C VAL A 305 5.93 -36.72 6.01
N ALA A 306 5.81 -37.09 4.74
CA ALA A 306 4.53 -37.31 4.08
C ALA A 306 3.74 -38.43 4.77
N GLU A 307 4.40 -39.53 5.13
CA GLU A 307 3.77 -40.63 5.88
C GLU A 307 3.34 -40.17 7.28
N LEU A 308 4.16 -39.40 7.98
CA LEU A 308 3.82 -38.84 9.29
C LEU A 308 2.59 -37.94 9.23
N VAL A 309 2.54 -37.02 8.26
CA VAL A 309 1.39 -36.12 8.01
C VAL A 309 0.14 -36.93 7.66
N ARG A 310 0.27 -38.00 6.87
CA ARG A 310 -0.85 -38.89 6.53
C ARG A 310 -1.39 -39.61 7.76
N ARG A 311 -0.53 -40.10 8.66
CA ARG A 311 -0.93 -40.72 9.93
C ARG A 311 -1.62 -39.71 10.85
N ALA A 312 -1.05 -38.51 10.99
CA ALA A 312 -1.65 -37.41 11.75
C ALA A 312 -3.04 -37.01 11.21
N SER A 313 -3.19 -36.99 9.88
CA SER A 313 -4.47 -36.71 9.23
C SER A 313 -5.55 -37.75 9.57
N LYS A 314 -5.19 -39.04 9.69
CA LYS A 314 -6.14 -40.08 10.11
C LYS A 314 -6.64 -39.85 11.54
N VAL A 315 -5.75 -39.44 12.44
CA VAL A 315 -6.12 -39.15 13.84
C VAL A 315 -7.04 -37.94 13.92
N THR A 316 -6.69 -36.83 13.24
CA THR A 316 -7.52 -35.63 13.23
C THR A 316 -8.88 -35.87 12.58
N ILE A 317 -8.93 -36.50 11.40
CA ILE A 317 -10.20 -36.86 10.74
C ILE A 317 -11.05 -37.75 11.65
N PHE A 318 -10.43 -38.72 12.33
CA PHE A 318 -11.15 -39.59 13.27
C PHE A 318 -11.79 -38.79 14.42
N VAL A 319 -11.03 -37.93 15.08
CA VAL A 319 -11.55 -37.14 16.20
C VAL A 319 -12.66 -36.17 15.75
N TYR A 320 -12.43 -35.42 14.67
CA TYR A 320 -13.34 -34.38 14.23
C TYR A 320 -14.62 -34.90 13.56
N ASN A 321 -14.61 -36.12 13.02
CA ASN A 321 -15.83 -36.73 12.48
C ASN A 321 -16.77 -37.27 13.56
N HIS A 322 -16.30 -37.42 14.80
CA HIS A 322 -17.10 -37.96 15.89
C HIS A 322 -17.37 -36.89 16.95
N VAL A 323 -18.53 -36.24 16.84
CA VAL A 323 -18.96 -35.15 17.74
C VAL A 323 -18.87 -35.53 19.21
N ALA A 324 -19.17 -36.79 19.58
CA ALA A 324 -19.07 -37.27 20.96
C ALA A 324 -17.62 -37.33 21.47
N LEU A 325 -16.66 -37.72 20.63
CA LEU A 325 -15.23 -37.73 20.98
C LEU A 325 -14.70 -36.30 21.13
N LEU A 326 -15.06 -35.43 20.20
CA LEU A 326 -14.69 -34.02 20.25
C LEU A 326 -15.29 -33.33 21.49
N SER A 327 -16.54 -33.63 21.83
CA SER A 327 -17.20 -33.10 23.04
C SER A 327 -16.53 -33.61 24.32
N TRP A 328 -15.97 -34.81 24.32
CA TRP A 328 -15.19 -35.32 25.44
C TRP A 328 -13.86 -34.57 25.59
N LEU A 329 -13.16 -34.33 24.48
CA LEU A 329 -11.88 -33.61 24.47
C LEU A 329 -12.04 -32.14 24.89
N ARG A 330 -13.10 -31.46 24.44
CA ARG A 330 -13.41 -30.07 24.81
C ARG A 330 -13.66 -29.85 26.31
N LYS A 331 -13.89 -30.92 27.09
CA LYS A 331 -14.03 -30.82 28.55
C LYS A 331 -12.68 -30.77 29.30
N ARG A 332 -11.55 -30.88 28.60
CA ARG A 332 -10.21 -30.77 29.19
C ARG A 332 -9.81 -29.30 29.29
N ASP A 333 -9.29 -28.90 30.43
CA ASP A 333 -8.95 -27.49 30.74
C ASP A 333 -7.93 -26.88 29.77
N ARG A 334 -7.07 -27.70 29.14
CA ARG A 334 -6.05 -27.27 28.18
C ARG A 334 -6.38 -27.57 26.73
N TRP A 335 -7.61 -28.00 26.42
CA TRP A 335 -7.96 -28.34 25.04
C TRP A 335 -8.04 -27.07 24.17
N THR A 336 -7.31 -27.09 23.06
CA THR A 336 -7.44 -26.10 21.99
C THR A 336 -7.79 -26.82 20.70
N GLU A 337 -8.60 -26.19 19.86
CA GLU A 337 -8.97 -26.81 18.58
C GLU A 337 -7.73 -26.99 17.70
N ILE A 338 -7.53 -28.21 17.21
CA ILE A 338 -6.48 -28.53 16.25
C ILE A 338 -6.88 -27.88 14.92
N LEU A 339 -6.02 -26.99 14.42
CA LEU A 339 -6.22 -26.32 13.13
C LEU A 339 -6.37 -27.37 12.02
N ARG A 340 -7.15 -27.06 10.98
CA ARG A 340 -7.17 -27.88 9.76
C ARG A 340 -6.12 -27.35 8.79
N PRO A 341 -5.35 -28.23 8.11
CA PRO A 341 -4.40 -27.79 7.10
C PRO A 341 -5.10 -26.97 6.01
N SER A 342 -4.52 -25.82 5.64
CA SER A 342 -4.98 -25.01 4.50
C SER A 342 -4.14 -25.32 3.27
N ALA A 343 -4.78 -25.57 2.13
CA ALA A 343 -4.12 -25.93 0.87
C ALA A 343 -3.14 -24.85 0.36
N THR A 344 -3.33 -23.59 0.77
CA THR A 344 -2.53 -22.44 0.32
C THR A 344 -1.42 -22.03 1.28
N ARG A 345 -1.26 -22.70 2.43
CA ARG A 345 -0.23 -22.39 3.44
C ARG A 345 0.43 -23.68 3.93
N PHE A 346 1.44 -24.18 3.22
CA PHE A 346 2.14 -25.44 3.55
C PHE A 346 2.67 -25.47 4.99
N ALA A 347 3.04 -24.31 5.52
CA ALA A 347 3.33 -24.07 6.94
C ALA A 347 2.27 -24.65 7.90
N THR A 348 0.99 -24.52 7.57
CA THR A 348 -0.11 -24.95 8.43
C THR A 348 -0.07 -26.43 8.74
N THR A 349 0.40 -27.29 7.83
CA THR A 349 0.58 -28.72 8.08
C THR A 349 1.45 -28.99 9.31
N PHE A 350 2.51 -28.19 9.50
CA PHE A 350 3.43 -28.36 10.62
C PHE A 350 2.90 -27.73 11.91
N ILE A 351 2.11 -26.66 11.82
CA ILE A 351 1.35 -26.12 12.95
C ILE A 351 0.35 -27.17 13.47
N VAL A 352 -0.32 -27.88 12.56
CA VAL A 352 -1.24 -28.97 12.90
C VAL A 352 -0.50 -30.14 13.56
N LEU A 353 0.67 -30.52 13.06
CA LEU A 353 1.50 -31.56 13.70
C LEU A 353 1.92 -31.16 15.11
N LYS A 354 2.32 -29.90 15.32
CA LYS A 354 2.65 -29.38 16.65
C LYS A 354 1.45 -29.43 17.59
N SER A 355 0.31 -28.88 17.17
CA SER A 355 -0.93 -28.90 17.95
C SER A 355 -1.38 -30.33 18.29
N LEU A 356 -1.26 -31.27 17.33
CA LEU A 356 -1.56 -32.68 17.57
C LEU A 356 -0.62 -33.28 18.63
N HIS A 357 0.68 -32.99 18.56
CA HIS A 357 1.68 -33.46 19.53
C HIS A 357 1.42 -32.88 20.92
N ASP A 358 1.07 -31.60 21.03
CA ASP A 358 0.75 -30.95 22.31
C ASP A 358 -0.45 -31.62 23.01
N HIS A 359 -1.39 -32.15 22.23
CA HIS A 359 -2.55 -32.92 22.72
C HIS A 359 -2.31 -34.43 22.82
N LYS A 360 -1.06 -34.92 22.74
CA LYS A 360 -0.72 -36.36 22.84
C LYS A 360 -1.39 -37.03 24.04
N HIS A 361 -1.22 -36.46 25.24
CA HIS A 361 -1.71 -37.06 26.48
C HIS A 361 -3.24 -37.08 26.55
N ASP A 362 -3.90 -36.03 26.04
CA ASP A 362 -5.37 -35.97 25.98
C ASP A 362 -5.94 -37.03 25.04
N LEU A 363 -5.29 -37.23 23.89
CA LEU A 363 -5.68 -38.24 22.89
C LEU A 363 -5.44 -39.66 23.40
N GLN A 364 -4.32 -39.91 24.08
CA GLN A 364 -4.05 -41.20 24.73
C GLN A 364 -5.05 -41.49 25.85
N ALA A 365 -5.40 -40.48 26.66
CA ALA A 365 -6.43 -40.60 27.69
C ALA A 365 -7.82 -40.85 27.08
N LEU A 366 -8.14 -40.24 25.94
CA LEU A 366 -9.40 -40.49 25.24
C LEU A 366 -9.54 -41.96 24.85
N VAL A 367 -8.57 -42.50 24.11
CA VAL A 367 -8.68 -43.87 23.55
C VAL A 367 -8.57 -44.97 24.61
N THR A 368 -8.05 -44.65 25.80
CA THR A 368 -7.98 -45.56 26.95
C THR A 368 -9.11 -45.35 27.96
N SER A 369 -9.95 -44.32 27.78
CA SER A 369 -11.06 -44.04 28.69
C SER A 369 -12.15 -45.09 28.61
N LYS A 370 -12.83 -45.35 29.74
CA LYS A 370 -14.05 -46.19 29.77
C LYS A 370 -15.10 -45.69 28.77
N PHE A 371 -15.26 -44.38 28.67
CA PHE A 371 -16.14 -43.73 27.69
C PHE A 371 -15.88 -44.23 26.25
N PHE A 372 -14.62 -44.34 25.85
CA PHE A 372 -14.26 -44.81 24.51
C PHE A 372 -14.38 -46.33 24.37
N VAL A 373 -13.86 -47.08 25.34
CA VAL A 373 -13.84 -48.55 25.32
C VAL A 373 -15.25 -49.13 25.23
N ASP A 374 -16.18 -48.59 26.03
CA ASP A 374 -17.58 -49.04 26.09
C ASP A 374 -18.42 -48.52 24.90
N SER A 375 -17.88 -47.59 24.10
CA SER A 375 -18.60 -46.99 22.97
C SER A 375 -18.67 -47.90 21.74
N ARG A 376 -19.59 -47.59 20.83
CA ARG A 376 -19.61 -48.17 19.48
C ARG A 376 -18.37 -47.84 18.64
N TYR A 377 -17.62 -46.80 19.01
CA TYR A 377 -16.46 -46.34 18.24
C TYR A 377 -15.27 -47.29 18.39
N SER A 378 -15.11 -48.01 19.51
CA SER A 378 -14.01 -48.96 19.71
C SER A 378 -14.04 -50.15 18.73
N LYS A 379 -15.22 -50.46 18.18
CA LYS A 379 -15.45 -51.60 17.29
C LYS A 379 -15.21 -51.28 15.80
N ASP A 380 -15.16 -50.00 15.43
CA ASP A 380 -14.99 -49.57 14.04
C ASP A 380 -13.56 -49.81 13.51
N ASN A 381 -13.43 -50.21 12.25
CA ASN A 381 -12.13 -50.46 11.63
C ASN A 381 -11.30 -49.17 11.47
N LYS A 382 -11.93 -48.03 11.15
CA LYS A 382 -11.20 -46.74 11.05
C LYS A 382 -10.72 -46.29 12.42
N SER A 383 -11.52 -46.52 13.46
CA SER A 383 -11.15 -46.30 14.86
C SER A 383 -9.94 -47.13 15.28
N LYS A 384 -9.89 -48.44 14.99
CA LYS A 384 -8.72 -49.29 15.30
C LYS A 384 -7.42 -48.75 14.71
N VAL A 385 -7.47 -48.21 13.49
CA VAL A 385 -6.31 -47.58 12.85
C VAL A 385 -5.90 -46.29 13.57
N ALA A 386 -6.86 -45.45 13.97
CA ALA A 386 -6.55 -44.22 14.71
C ALA A 386 -5.96 -44.54 16.10
N VAL A 387 -6.53 -45.53 16.81
CA VAL A 387 -6.06 -45.99 18.12
C VAL A 387 -4.64 -46.54 18.03
N SER A 388 -4.33 -47.37 17.01
CA SER A 388 -2.97 -47.89 16.84
C SER A 388 -1.93 -46.80 16.57
N ILE A 389 -2.33 -45.71 15.91
CA ILE A 389 -1.46 -44.54 15.72
C ILE A 389 -1.29 -43.76 17.03
N ILE A 390 -2.38 -43.50 17.77
CA ILE A 390 -2.35 -42.73 19.02
C ILE A 390 -1.52 -43.43 20.11
N LEU A 391 -1.53 -44.77 20.13
CA LEU A 391 -0.75 -45.55 21.10
C LEU A 391 0.69 -45.84 20.64
N ASP A 392 1.07 -45.48 19.40
CA ASP A 392 2.42 -45.68 18.90
C ASP A 392 3.37 -44.58 19.38
N ASN A 393 4.29 -44.92 20.28
CA ASN A 393 5.30 -43.97 20.78
C ASN A 393 6.28 -43.50 19.69
N ARG A 394 6.51 -44.30 18.64
CA ARG A 394 7.38 -43.87 17.53
C ARG A 394 6.75 -42.73 16.76
N PHE A 395 5.45 -42.81 16.47
CA PHE A 395 4.69 -41.73 15.84
C PHE A 395 4.88 -40.39 16.57
N TRP A 396 4.74 -40.39 17.90
CA TRP A 396 4.90 -39.16 18.69
C TRP A 396 6.33 -38.62 18.70
N ASN A 397 7.33 -39.51 18.78
CA ASN A 397 8.74 -39.12 18.71
C ASN A 397 9.06 -38.52 17.33
N ASP A 398 8.55 -39.11 16.26
CA ASP A 398 8.72 -38.61 14.90
C ASP A 398 8.03 -37.24 14.73
N CYS A 399 6.83 -37.05 15.30
CA CYS A 399 6.17 -35.75 15.37
C CYS A 399 7.05 -34.70 16.04
N LEU A 400 7.60 -35.01 17.22
CA LEU A 400 8.46 -34.07 17.95
C LEU A 400 9.71 -33.69 17.14
N ILE A 401 10.37 -34.67 16.52
CA ILE A 401 11.56 -34.42 15.69
C ILE A 401 11.21 -33.49 14.52
N VAL A 402 10.12 -33.76 13.80
CA VAL A 402 9.70 -32.93 12.66
C VAL A 402 9.27 -31.54 13.11
N VAL A 403 8.56 -31.41 14.23
CA VAL A 403 8.17 -30.09 14.77
C VAL A 403 9.41 -29.28 15.16
N ASN A 404 10.40 -29.89 15.83
CA ASN A 404 11.64 -29.22 16.20
C ASN A 404 12.48 -28.84 14.98
N LEU A 405 12.52 -29.71 13.97
CA LEU A 405 13.17 -29.43 12.68
C LEU A 405 12.59 -28.19 12.01
N MET A 406 11.27 -28.05 12.01
CA MET A 406 10.56 -26.99 11.31
C MET A 406 10.43 -25.70 12.13
N SER A 407 10.66 -25.76 13.45
CA SER A 407 10.53 -24.62 14.37
C SER A 407 11.36 -23.39 13.93
N PRO A 408 12.65 -23.49 13.57
CA PRO A 408 13.42 -22.34 13.09
C PRO A 408 12.83 -21.70 11.83
N LEU A 409 12.34 -22.51 10.88
CA LEU A 409 11.69 -22.02 9.66
C LEU A 409 10.36 -21.33 9.98
N MET A 410 9.60 -21.85 10.95
CA MET A 410 8.33 -21.26 11.38
C MET A 410 8.54 -19.92 12.05
N HIS A 411 9.57 -19.80 12.89
CA HIS A 411 9.93 -18.52 13.48
C HIS A 411 10.31 -17.50 12.40
N LEU A 412 11.15 -17.89 11.43
CA LEU A 412 11.49 -17.00 10.31
C LEU A 412 10.25 -16.61 9.49
N LEU A 413 9.34 -17.55 9.24
CA LEU A 413 8.09 -17.25 8.54
C LEU A 413 7.27 -16.19 9.29
N CYS A 414 7.16 -16.31 10.62
CA CYS A 414 6.45 -15.34 11.45
C CYS A 414 7.09 -13.94 11.38
N ILE A 415 8.43 -13.87 11.32
CA ILE A 415 9.14 -12.58 11.19
C ILE A 415 8.85 -11.94 9.83
N VAL A 416 8.89 -12.71 8.74
CA VAL A 416 8.69 -12.15 7.40
C VAL A 416 7.25 -11.83 7.06
N ASP A 417 6.30 -12.51 7.70
CA ASP A 417 4.85 -12.33 7.53
C ASP A 417 4.27 -11.31 8.55
N CYS A 418 5.11 -10.70 9.38
CA CYS A 418 4.70 -9.69 10.36
C CYS A 418 4.63 -8.29 9.74
N ASP A 419 3.49 -7.61 9.89
CA ASP A 419 3.26 -6.25 9.37
C ASP A 419 3.81 -5.15 10.30
N GLU A 420 4.23 -5.48 11.52
CA GLU A 420 4.59 -4.49 12.55
C GLU A 420 6.00 -3.90 12.37
N ARG A 421 6.92 -4.65 11.76
CA ARG A 421 8.34 -4.26 11.65
C ARG A 421 8.92 -4.57 10.27
N PRO A 422 9.84 -3.74 9.75
CA PRO A 422 10.55 -4.04 8.51
C PRO A 422 11.29 -5.39 8.61
N SER A 423 10.80 -6.39 7.87
CA SER A 423 11.27 -7.77 7.99
C SER A 423 12.44 -8.10 7.07
N MET A 424 12.68 -7.30 6.02
CA MET A 424 13.66 -7.57 4.97
C MET A 424 15.08 -7.77 5.51
N GLY A 425 15.49 -6.96 6.49
CA GLY A 425 16.83 -7.05 7.10
C GLY A 425 17.07 -8.35 7.89
N TYR A 426 16.01 -9.06 8.28
CA TYR A 426 16.10 -10.31 9.04
C TYR A 426 16.14 -11.57 8.15
N VAL A 427 15.84 -11.45 6.86
CA VAL A 427 15.74 -12.62 5.95
C VAL A 427 17.08 -13.35 5.83
N TYR A 428 18.18 -12.61 5.60
CA TYR A 428 19.51 -13.19 5.42
C TYR A 428 19.99 -13.94 6.67
N GLU A 429 19.96 -13.27 7.82
CA GLU A 429 20.36 -13.86 9.10
C GLU A 429 19.43 -14.99 9.52
N GLY A 430 18.12 -14.83 9.31
CA GLY A 430 17.12 -15.85 9.57
C GLY A 430 17.43 -17.15 8.82
N MET A 431 17.76 -17.06 7.54
CA MET A 431 18.12 -18.23 6.73
C MET A 431 19.41 -18.90 7.22
N TYR A 432 20.40 -18.11 7.65
CA TYR A 432 21.61 -18.64 8.29
C TYR A 432 21.29 -19.38 9.60
N ARG A 433 20.49 -18.78 10.47
CA ARG A 433 20.06 -19.37 11.75
C ARG A 433 19.24 -20.64 11.57
N VAL A 434 18.35 -20.68 10.56
CA VAL A 434 17.63 -21.89 10.17
C VAL A 434 18.62 -23.01 9.84
N HIS A 435 19.59 -22.74 8.99
CA HIS A 435 20.57 -23.74 8.56
C HIS A 435 21.42 -24.23 9.75
N LEU A 436 21.81 -23.33 10.65
CA LEU A 436 22.56 -23.66 11.86
C LEU A 436 21.71 -24.47 12.86
N GLY A 437 20.45 -24.08 13.08
CA GLY A 437 19.52 -24.75 13.99
C GLY A 437 19.26 -26.20 13.58
N ILE A 438 19.06 -26.44 12.29
CA ILE A 438 18.87 -27.80 11.76
C ILE A 438 20.14 -28.65 11.93
N LYS A 439 21.33 -28.07 11.69
CA LYS A 439 22.59 -28.78 11.94
C LYS A 439 22.76 -29.16 13.41
N LYS A 440 22.47 -28.22 14.32
CA LYS A 440 22.53 -28.45 15.77
C LYS A 440 21.56 -29.53 16.21
N LEU A 441 20.32 -29.53 15.71
CA LEU A 441 19.29 -30.53 16.04
C LEU A 441 19.76 -31.96 15.76
N PHE A 442 20.53 -32.17 14.69
CA PHE A 442 21.07 -33.47 14.32
C PHE A 442 22.52 -33.69 14.80
N ASN A 443 22.98 -32.95 15.81
CA ASN A 443 24.35 -33.03 16.34
C ASN A 443 25.42 -32.97 15.26
N TYR A 444 25.21 -32.12 14.25
CA TYR A 444 26.09 -31.97 13.08
C TYR A 444 26.31 -33.27 12.29
N ASN A 445 25.42 -34.26 12.41
CA ASN A 445 25.45 -35.47 11.60
C ASN A 445 25.01 -35.16 10.17
N LYS A 446 25.99 -35.05 9.28
CA LYS A 446 25.80 -34.71 7.86
C LYS A 446 24.80 -35.62 7.15
N ARG A 447 24.71 -36.91 7.48
CA ARG A 447 23.76 -37.81 6.81
C ARG A 447 22.31 -37.45 7.10
N LEU A 448 22.02 -36.95 8.30
CA LEU A 448 20.66 -36.68 8.77
C LEU A 448 20.19 -35.28 8.38
N TYR A 449 21.04 -34.24 8.54
CA TYR A 449 20.62 -32.87 8.25
C TYR A 449 20.68 -32.50 6.77
N LYS A 450 21.58 -33.14 6.00
CA LYS A 450 21.90 -32.74 4.63
C LYS A 450 20.67 -32.63 3.72
N PRO A 451 19.75 -33.61 3.68
CA PRO A 451 18.56 -33.55 2.83
C PRO A 451 17.72 -32.28 3.06
N TYR A 452 17.52 -31.89 4.33
CA TYR A 452 16.75 -30.69 4.67
C TYR A 452 17.51 -29.40 4.31
N THR A 453 18.80 -29.36 4.65
CA THR A 453 19.62 -28.18 4.37
C THR A 453 19.83 -27.95 2.87
N GLU A 454 19.78 -28.99 2.05
CA GLU A 454 19.85 -28.88 0.59
C GLU A 454 18.58 -28.26 0.01
N ILE A 455 17.39 -28.67 0.48
CA ILE A 455 16.11 -28.04 0.09
C ILE A 455 16.14 -26.55 0.42
N ILE A 456 16.57 -26.20 1.65
CA ILE A 456 16.65 -24.80 2.11
C ILE A 456 17.66 -24.01 1.28
N LYS A 457 18.85 -24.59 1.03
CA LYS A 457 19.89 -23.95 0.24
C LYS A 457 19.45 -23.73 -1.20
N GLN A 458 18.78 -24.71 -1.80
CA GLN A 458 18.26 -24.61 -3.16
C GLN A 458 17.25 -23.45 -3.28
N CYS A 459 16.31 -23.35 -2.35
CA CYS A 459 15.37 -22.22 -2.31
C CYS A 459 16.09 -20.88 -2.12
N TRP A 460 17.08 -20.83 -1.20
CA TRP A 460 17.90 -19.64 -0.99
C TRP A 460 18.59 -19.19 -2.28
N ASP A 461 19.41 -20.06 -2.87
CA ASP A 461 20.25 -19.74 -4.03
C ASP A 461 19.42 -19.42 -5.29
N GLN A 462 18.23 -20.01 -5.44
CA GLN A 462 17.39 -19.81 -6.63
C GLN A 462 16.40 -18.65 -6.52
N GLN A 463 15.95 -18.27 -5.31
CA GLN A 463 14.77 -17.41 -5.16
C GLN A 463 14.97 -16.21 -4.22
N LEU A 464 15.74 -16.39 -3.13
CA LEU A 464 15.86 -15.39 -2.06
C LEU A 464 17.20 -14.67 -2.03
N LYS A 465 18.25 -15.24 -2.63
CA LYS A 465 19.59 -14.68 -2.63
C LYS A 465 19.70 -13.51 -3.62
N ASN A 466 19.07 -12.39 -3.25
CA ASN A 466 19.14 -11.13 -3.97
C ASN A 466 20.00 -10.14 -3.20
N ASN A 467 20.69 -9.27 -3.93
CA ASN A 467 21.57 -8.24 -3.37
C ASN A 467 20.84 -7.34 -2.37
N ILE A 468 19.55 -7.05 -2.61
CA ILE A 468 18.72 -6.27 -1.70
C ILE A 468 18.59 -6.90 -0.30
N HIS A 469 18.51 -8.24 -0.18
CA HIS A 469 18.44 -8.90 1.12
C HIS A 469 19.78 -8.86 1.85
N SER A 470 20.90 -8.97 1.11
CA SER A 470 22.25 -8.79 1.67
C SER A 470 22.46 -7.36 2.16
N ALA A 471 22.04 -6.37 1.36
CA ALA A 471 22.14 -4.96 1.69
C ALA A 471 21.27 -4.61 2.90
N ALA A 472 20.04 -5.11 2.94
CA ALA A 472 19.13 -4.91 4.07
C ALA A 472 19.67 -5.53 5.37
N TYR A 473 20.36 -6.67 5.29
CA TYR A 473 21.03 -7.27 6.44
C TYR A 473 22.18 -6.40 6.95
N TRP A 474 23.03 -5.92 6.04
CA TRP A 474 24.18 -5.08 6.39
C TRP A 474 23.73 -3.73 6.98
N LEU A 475 22.67 -3.13 6.43
CA LEU A 475 22.13 -1.86 6.93
C LEU A 475 21.34 -2.00 8.24
N ASN A 476 21.12 -3.22 8.74
CA ASN A 476 20.37 -3.44 9.97
C ASN A 476 21.27 -3.22 11.20
N PRO A 477 21.03 -2.19 12.04
CA PRO A 477 21.86 -1.90 13.21
C PRO A 477 21.97 -3.07 14.19
N CYS A 478 20.92 -3.90 14.29
CA CYS A 478 20.93 -5.07 15.18
C CYS A 478 22.03 -6.08 14.81
N PHE A 479 22.46 -6.13 13.55
CA PHE A 479 23.52 -7.03 13.09
C PHE A 479 24.83 -6.28 12.88
N GLN A 480 24.79 -5.06 12.34
CA GLN A 480 25.97 -4.24 12.08
C GLN A 480 26.82 -3.99 13.34
N TYR A 481 26.17 -3.88 14.51
CA TYR A 481 26.85 -3.66 15.79
C TYR A 481 27.08 -4.96 16.59
N ASP A 482 26.69 -6.12 16.07
CA ASP A 482 26.96 -7.43 16.68
C ASP A 482 28.38 -7.91 16.29
N GLN A 483 29.40 -7.38 16.96
CA GLN A 483 30.80 -7.68 16.64
C GLN A 483 31.16 -9.17 16.72
N GLU A 484 30.41 -9.96 17.49
CA GLU A 484 30.67 -11.40 17.66
C GLU A 484 30.12 -12.23 16.50
N ASN A 485 28.96 -11.87 15.95
CA ASN A 485 28.25 -12.68 14.95
C ASN A 485 28.11 -12.00 13.57
N PHE A 486 28.67 -10.81 13.38
CA PHE A 486 28.56 -10.09 12.11
C PHE A 486 29.18 -10.84 10.92
N CYS A 487 28.43 -10.91 9.83
CA CYS A 487 28.83 -11.63 8.62
C CYS A 487 29.70 -10.75 7.69
N ASN A 488 31.02 -10.85 7.84
CA ASN A 488 32.01 -10.17 6.98
C ASN A 488 32.26 -10.83 5.61
N LYS A 489 31.29 -11.58 5.07
CA LYS A 489 31.50 -12.26 3.78
C LYS A 489 31.49 -11.25 2.64
N THR A 490 32.42 -11.41 1.69
CA THR A 490 32.53 -10.58 0.48
C THR A 490 31.22 -10.51 -0.31
N ILE A 491 30.40 -11.56 -0.29
CA ILE A 491 29.10 -11.57 -0.97
C ILE A 491 28.09 -10.58 -0.36
N VAL A 492 28.19 -10.30 0.95
CA VAL A 492 27.31 -9.33 1.62
C VAL A 492 27.73 -7.92 1.21
N ILE A 493 29.03 -7.63 1.29
CA ILE A 493 29.59 -6.33 0.90
C ILE A 493 29.38 -6.08 -0.60
N GLY A 494 29.62 -7.07 -1.45
CA GLY A 494 29.35 -6.98 -2.89
C GLY A 494 27.87 -6.70 -3.17
N GLY A 495 26.95 -7.36 -2.46
CA GLY A 495 25.52 -7.08 -2.59
C GLY A 495 25.14 -5.65 -2.15
N VAL A 496 25.81 -5.09 -1.15
CA VAL A 496 25.63 -3.68 -0.76
C VAL A 496 26.09 -2.75 -1.88
N MET A 497 27.30 -2.97 -2.41
CA MET A 497 27.86 -2.14 -3.48
C MET A 497 26.99 -2.21 -4.74
N ASP A 498 26.54 -3.40 -5.14
CA ASP A 498 25.65 -3.58 -6.29
C ASP A 498 24.33 -2.79 -6.13
N VAL A 499 23.76 -2.76 -4.93
CA VAL A 499 22.52 -1.99 -4.65
C VAL A 499 22.80 -0.49 -4.68
N ILE A 500 23.94 -0.04 -4.17
CA ILE A 500 24.35 1.37 -4.21
C ILE A 500 24.58 1.81 -5.66
N ASP A 501 25.35 1.06 -6.44
CA ASP A 501 25.67 1.37 -7.83
C ASP A 501 24.41 1.48 -8.70
N GLN A 502 23.42 0.61 -8.48
CA GLN A 502 22.11 0.70 -9.14
C GLN A 502 21.35 2.01 -8.84
N LYS A 503 21.65 2.68 -7.73
CA LYS A 503 21.03 3.96 -7.34
C LYS A 503 21.86 5.17 -7.78
N VAL A 504 23.18 5.03 -7.93
CA VAL A 504 24.12 6.11 -8.28
C VAL A 504 24.15 6.43 -9.78
N LEU A 505 23.75 5.50 -10.66
CA LEU A 505 23.75 5.69 -12.13
C LEU A 505 22.78 6.77 -12.68
N LYS A 506 22.40 7.78 -11.89
CA LYS A 506 21.44 8.82 -12.28
C LYS A 506 21.93 10.26 -12.15
N ASP A 507 23.15 10.49 -11.67
CA ASP A 507 23.65 11.86 -11.48
C ASP A 507 24.20 12.52 -12.77
N ASP A 508 24.26 11.81 -13.91
CA ASP A 508 24.92 12.34 -15.11
C ASP A 508 23.99 12.89 -16.23
N GLU A 509 22.65 12.77 -16.15
CA GLU A 509 21.77 13.19 -17.27
C GLU A 509 20.77 14.33 -16.99
N ASP A 510 20.52 14.74 -15.74
CA ASP A 510 19.70 15.93 -15.47
C ASP A 510 20.36 16.80 -14.40
N GLY A 511 20.87 17.96 -14.83
CA GLY A 511 21.54 18.96 -14.00
C GLY A 511 20.64 19.64 -12.97
N GLY A 512 20.15 18.87 -12.00
CA GLY A 512 19.43 19.34 -10.81
C GLY A 512 20.02 18.66 -9.58
N GLY A 513 21.14 19.18 -9.09
CA GLY A 513 21.93 18.57 -8.02
C GLY A 513 21.15 18.27 -6.75
N VAL A 514 21.15 16.99 -6.37
CA VAL A 514 21.31 16.60 -4.97
C VAL A 514 22.68 15.95 -4.90
N THR A 515 23.69 16.72 -4.54
CA THR A 515 25.02 16.20 -4.20
C THR A 515 24.88 15.27 -3.00
N ILE A 516 24.88 13.95 -3.23
CA ILE A 516 25.34 13.01 -2.21
C ILE A 516 26.87 13.15 -2.24
N GLU A 517 27.41 13.98 -1.34
CA GLU A 517 28.84 13.95 -1.05
C GLU A 517 29.23 12.49 -0.81
N ARG A 518 30.29 12.06 -1.51
CA ARG A 518 30.92 10.75 -1.35
C ARG A 518 30.90 10.36 0.12
N LEU A 519 30.15 9.31 0.44
CA LEU A 519 30.15 8.68 1.76
C LEU A 519 31.56 8.15 2.02
N ASP A 520 32.37 8.94 2.71
CA ASP A 520 33.62 8.48 3.31
C ASP A 520 33.27 7.43 4.36
N VAL A 521 33.46 6.17 3.97
CA VAL A 521 33.15 4.96 4.75
C VAL A 521 34.00 4.89 6.04
N GLU A 522 35.00 5.75 6.19
CA GLU A 522 35.92 5.77 7.32
C GLU A 522 35.51 6.68 8.49
N ASN A 523 34.48 7.53 8.36
CA ASN A 523 34.13 8.53 9.37
C ASN A 523 32.80 8.33 10.13
N PHE A 524 32.17 7.15 10.06
CA PHE A 524 31.06 6.81 10.95
C PHE A 524 31.54 6.42 12.36
N GLY A 525 32.24 7.34 13.02
CA GLY A 525 32.48 7.34 14.46
C GLY A 525 31.62 8.40 15.12
N PHE A 526 30.46 8.04 15.66
CA PHE A 526 29.73 8.92 16.58
C PHE A 526 30.04 8.54 18.03
N PRO A 527 30.62 9.44 18.83
CA PRO A 527 30.93 9.20 20.23
C PRO A 527 29.64 9.30 21.07
N ASN A 528 29.44 8.29 21.93
CA ASN A 528 28.50 8.28 23.06
C ASN A 528 27.02 8.52 22.72
N ALA A 529 26.34 7.51 22.14
CA ALA A 529 24.91 7.32 22.35
C ALA A 529 24.70 6.23 23.40
N HIS A 530 24.52 6.63 24.66
CA HIS A 530 23.97 5.75 25.68
C HIS A 530 22.53 5.39 25.31
N PHE A 531 22.33 4.25 24.66
CA PHE A 531 21.03 3.58 24.62
C PHE A 531 20.98 2.56 25.76
N GLN A 532 20.27 2.94 26.81
CA GLN A 532 19.90 2.00 27.87
C GLN A 532 18.93 0.97 27.27
N SER A 533 19.43 -0.26 27.17
CA SER A 533 18.63 -1.45 26.82
C SER A 533 17.40 -1.52 27.74
N SER A 534 16.21 -1.40 27.15
CA SER A 534 15.00 -1.87 27.79
C SER A 534 14.82 -3.33 27.38
N TYR A 535 14.91 -4.22 28.37
CA TYR A 535 14.64 -5.67 28.36
C TYR A 535 15.86 -6.61 28.33
N PRO A 536 16.21 -7.20 29.50
CA PRO A 536 16.95 -8.45 29.58
C PRO A 536 15.96 -9.61 29.34
N ASN A 537 16.26 -10.46 28.36
CA ASN A 537 15.97 -11.90 28.30
C ASN A 537 16.10 -12.38 26.85
N PHE A 538 17.32 -12.31 26.36
CA PHE A 538 17.80 -13.12 25.24
C PHE A 538 18.71 -14.19 25.84
N GLN A 539 18.12 -15.23 26.43
CA GLN A 539 18.80 -16.51 26.69
C GLN A 539 17.75 -17.54 27.10
N ASN A 540 17.67 -18.61 26.31
CA ASN A 540 16.96 -19.87 26.52
C ASN A 540 15.44 -19.81 26.75
N GLU A 541 14.67 -20.20 25.73
CA GLU A 541 13.65 -21.27 25.80
C GLU A 541 13.13 -21.65 24.39
#